data_AF-A0A2T6DG75-F1
#
_entry.id   AF-A0A2T6DG75-F1
#
_cell.length_a   1.000
_cell.length_b   1.000
_cell.length_c   1.000
_cell.angle_alpha   90.00
_cell.angle_beta   90.00
_cell.angle_gamma   90.00
#
_symmetry.space_group_name_H-M   'P 1'
#
loop_
_entity.id
_entity.type
_entity.pdbx_description
1 polymer ?
#
loop_
_entity_poly.entity_id
_entity_poly.type
_entity_poly.pdbx_seq_one_letter_code
_entity_poly.pdbx_strand_id
1 'polypeptide(L)'
;MPVNTSPTSDQAAVSRQATRPSCLMPVVAVTLIGLALMWAVAGLIWLQGTTQLVVLALSPAAALVGAYLIRKWMADIVAWGNHQEDEFWRWFVENEGRFYNLRPVEADAFADPAAITAAVQDLGQQVHGIHPDLEFELGFPGAPGDKGKIIISAGGMERMVAFAEALTAKAPAMERWDVITLKPRKGLVPRVMHNGQEFAAETFAYRFGPAQEDGKLPIDIYCEGHTPETADALGSAAFIYLDGILGERDVIFGIGVIQFLPMADRPPEARPLSDLAAEFDSRRPAADPRTAADPA
;
A
#
# COMPACT_ATOMS: atom_id res chain seq x y z
N MET A 1 -60.09 -39.36 -14.52
CA MET A 1 -61.24 -38.81 -13.76
C MET A 1 -61.34 -39.60 -12.46
N PRO A 2 -61.66 -39.02 -11.28
CA PRO A 2 -62.04 -37.65 -10.92
C PRO A 2 -60.86 -36.88 -10.26
N VAL A 3 -60.71 -35.54 -10.26
CA VAL A 3 -61.53 -34.36 -9.87
C VAL A 3 -61.30 -33.92 -8.40
N ASN A 4 -60.71 -32.70 -8.29
CA ASN A 4 -60.84 -31.68 -7.23
C ASN A 4 -60.28 -31.98 -5.81
N THR A 5 -59.80 -31.02 -5.02
CA THR A 5 -60.06 -29.56 -4.95
C THR A 5 -58.89 -28.86 -4.25
N SER A 6 -58.52 -27.67 -4.72
CA SER A 6 -57.83 -26.66 -3.91
C SER A 6 -58.76 -26.10 -2.83
N PRO A 7 -58.19 -25.55 -1.74
CA PRO A 7 -58.71 -24.31 -1.20
C PRO A 7 -57.62 -23.23 -1.10
N THR A 8 -57.92 -22.15 -1.82
CA THR A 8 -57.61 -20.75 -1.55
C THR A 8 -57.30 -20.43 -0.08
N SER A 9 -56.09 -19.93 0.19
CA SER A 9 -55.80 -19.11 1.35
C SER A 9 -55.84 -17.63 0.95
N ASP A 10 -56.94 -16.99 1.33
CA ASP A 10 -57.08 -15.54 1.45
C ASP A 10 -55.92 -14.97 2.30
N GLN A 11 -55.06 -14.15 1.69
CA GLN A 11 -54.28 -13.18 2.43
C GLN A 11 -54.77 -11.78 2.07
N ALA A 12 -55.32 -11.13 3.08
CA ALA A 12 -55.80 -9.78 3.10
C ALA A 12 -54.75 -8.79 2.55
N ALA A 13 -55.07 -8.19 1.40
CA ALA A 13 -54.42 -7.00 0.91
C ALA A 13 -54.81 -5.80 1.80
N VAL A 14 -54.07 -5.60 2.90
CA VAL A 14 -54.04 -4.32 3.62
C VAL A 14 -53.10 -3.39 2.86
N SER A 15 -53.70 -2.52 2.05
CA SER A 15 -53.01 -1.43 1.36
C SER A 15 -52.44 -0.43 2.37
N ARG A 16 -51.16 -0.56 2.71
CA ARG A 16 -50.39 0.55 3.29
C ARG A 16 -49.91 1.42 2.14
N GLN A 17 -50.62 2.52 1.88
CA GLN A 17 -50.10 3.66 1.13
C GLN A 17 -48.89 4.21 1.91
N ALA A 18 -47.70 3.80 1.52
CA ALA A 18 -46.49 4.54 1.83
C ALA A 18 -46.45 5.77 0.91
N THR A 19 -46.68 6.95 1.48
CA THR A 19 -46.41 8.22 0.83
C THR A 19 -44.92 8.25 0.46
N ARG A 20 -44.63 8.21 -0.84
CA ARG A 20 -43.28 8.40 -1.37
C ARG A 20 -42.81 9.80 -0.95
N PRO A 21 -41.69 9.96 -0.22
CA PRO A 21 -41.11 11.28 -0.03
C PRO A 21 -40.63 11.79 -1.38
N SER A 22 -41.14 12.96 -1.75
CA SER A 22 -40.82 13.70 -2.97
C SER A 22 -39.32 13.90 -3.08
N CYS A 23 -38.69 13.21 -4.03
CA CYS A 23 -37.25 13.28 -4.33
C CYS A 23 -36.91 14.57 -5.10
N LEU A 24 -37.27 15.73 -4.52
CA LEU A 24 -37.00 17.06 -5.05
C LEU A 24 -36.28 17.97 -4.04
N MET A 25 -36.08 17.52 -2.79
CA MET A 25 -35.36 18.29 -1.76
C MET A 25 -33.81 18.24 -1.80
N PRO A 26 -33.09 17.28 -2.41
CA PRO A 26 -31.63 17.37 -2.46
C PRO A 26 -31.14 18.44 -3.46
N VAL A 27 -31.90 18.70 -4.53
CA VAL A 27 -31.52 19.66 -5.58
C VAL A 27 -31.71 21.11 -5.10
N VAL A 28 -32.75 21.38 -4.32
CA VAL A 28 -33.00 22.70 -3.71
C VAL A 28 -32.00 22.99 -2.59
N ALA A 29 -31.59 21.99 -1.80
CA ALA A 29 -30.58 22.17 -0.75
C ALA A 29 -29.18 22.48 -1.31
N VAL A 30 -28.76 21.79 -2.38
CA VAL A 30 -27.45 22.04 -3.02
C VAL A 30 -27.41 23.41 -3.71
N THR A 31 -28.52 23.87 -4.32
CA THR A 31 -28.59 25.21 -4.93
C THR A 31 -28.60 26.33 -3.89
N LEU A 32 -29.25 26.14 -2.73
CA LEU A 32 -29.22 27.13 -1.64
C LEU A 32 -27.85 27.22 -0.96
N ILE A 33 -27.11 26.11 -0.82
CA ILE A 33 -25.73 26.10 -0.31
C ILE A 33 -24.79 26.80 -1.30
N GLY A 34 -24.94 26.54 -2.61
CA GLY A 34 -24.18 27.22 -3.65
C GLY A 34 -24.42 28.74 -3.67
N LEU A 35 -25.68 29.17 -3.50
CA LEU A 35 -26.01 30.60 -3.40
C LEU A 35 -25.45 31.24 -2.13
N ALA A 36 -25.51 30.54 -0.99
CA ALA A 36 -24.96 31.03 0.27
C ALA A 36 -23.43 31.15 0.22
N LEU A 37 -22.72 30.21 -0.43
CA LEU A 37 -21.29 30.29 -0.69
C LEU A 37 -20.95 31.44 -1.66
N MET A 38 -21.75 31.64 -2.71
CA MET A 38 -21.59 32.80 -3.61
C MET A 38 -21.76 34.13 -2.88
N TRP A 39 -22.75 34.25 -1.99
CA TRP A 39 -22.95 35.45 -1.18
C TRP A 39 -21.88 35.61 -0.09
N ALA A 40 -21.36 34.51 0.47
CA ALA A 40 -20.22 34.55 1.38
C ALA A 40 -18.94 35.01 0.68
N VAL A 41 -18.67 34.51 -0.53
CA VAL A 41 -17.52 34.93 -1.36
C VAL A 41 -17.70 36.36 -1.86
N ALA A 42 -18.89 36.75 -2.32
CA ALA A 42 -19.18 38.14 -2.71
C ALA A 42 -19.10 39.10 -1.51
N GLY A 43 -19.55 38.66 -0.33
CA GLY A 43 -19.37 39.38 0.93
C GLY A 43 -17.89 39.50 1.33
N LEU A 44 -17.09 38.45 1.10
CA LEU A 44 -15.65 38.45 1.29
C LEU A 44 -14.96 39.41 0.31
N ILE A 45 -15.38 39.43 -0.96
CA ILE A 45 -14.86 40.33 -2.00
C ILE A 45 -15.27 41.78 -1.73
N TRP A 46 -16.48 42.02 -1.21
CA TRP A 46 -16.94 43.34 -0.80
C TRP A 46 -16.23 43.83 0.47
N LEU A 47 -15.93 42.93 1.42
CA LEU A 47 -14.96 43.18 2.50
C LEU A 47 -13.54 43.41 1.95
N GLN A 48 -13.20 42.83 0.79
CA GLN A 48 -11.91 43.03 0.13
C GLN A 48 -11.75 44.38 -0.55
N GLY A 49 -12.85 45.05 -0.91
CA GLY A 49 -12.84 46.44 -1.37
C GLY A 49 -12.38 47.45 -0.32
N THR A 50 -12.43 47.11 0.97
CA THR A 50 -11.97 47.96 2.09
C THR A 50 -10.71 47.43 2.79
N THR A 51 -10.22 46.23 2.46
CA THR A 51 -9.00 45.64 3.06
C THR A 51 -7.73 45.84 2.24
N GLN A 52 -7.73 46.73 1.25
CA GLN A 52 -6.46 47.25 0.69
C GLN A 52 -5.59 47.97 1.74
N LEU A 53 -6.12 48.25 2.95
CA LEU A 53 -5.34 48.72 4.10
C LEU A 53 -5.01 47.64 5.16
N VAL A 54 -5.56 46.43 5.07
CA VAL A 54 -5.26 45.34 6.01
C VAL A 54 -4.34 44.27 5.39
N VAL A 55 -4.38 44.10 4.07
CA VAL A 55 -3.58 43.07 3.37
C VAL A 55 -2.11 43.49 3.13
N LEU A 56 -1.75 44.77 3.27
CA LEU A 56 -0.35 45.24 3.21
C LEU A 56 0.33 45.42 4.58
N ALA A 57 -0.35 45.05 5.66
CA ALA A 57 0.16 45.16 7.03
C ALA A 57 0.01 43.87 7.84
N LEU A 58 0.23 42.70 7.24
CA LEU A 58 0.88 41.63 8.00
C LEU A 58 2.26 42.17 8.33
N SER A 59 2.39 42.84 9.47
CA SER A 59 3.67 43.36 9.94
C SER A 59 4.71 42.24 9.86
N PRO A 60 5.99 42.55 9.63
CA PRO A 60 7.05 41.55 9.68
C PRO A 60 6.96 40.68 10.93
N ALA A 61 6.48 41.22 12.06
CA ALA A 61 6.20 40.49 13.28
C ALA A 61 5.09 39.42 13.13
N ALA A 62 3.97 39.71 12.46
CA ALA A 62 2.91 38.73 12.22
C ALA A 62 3.39 37.59 11.30
N ALA A 63 4.18 37.90 10.27
CA ALA A 63 4.82 36.89 9.41
C ALA A 63 5.82 36.02 10.17
N LEU A 64 6.64 36.61 11.05
CA LEU A 64 7.58 35.87 11.90
C LEU A 64 6.88 34.99 12.93
N VAL A 65 5.79 35.47 13.55
CA VAL A 65 4.96 34.65 14.46
C VAL A 65 4.32 33.49 13.70
N GLY A 66 3.75 33.75 12.52
CA GLY A 66 3.20 32.69 11.66
C GLY A 66 4.23 31.63 11.29
N ALA A 67 5.42 32.04 10.84
CA ALA A 67 6.52 31.13 10.53
C ALA A 67 7.01 30.33 11.75
N TYR A 68 7.08 30.96 12.93
CA TYR A 68 7.41 30.29 14.19
C TYR A 68 6.36 29.24 14.57
N LEU A 69 5.07 29.56 14.48
CA LEU A 69 3.99 28.64 14.80
C LEU A 69 3.95 27.45 13.84
N ILE A 70 4.14 27.67 12.53
CA ILE A 70 4.26 26.60 11.54
C ILE A 70 5.47 25.71 11.85
N ARG A 71 6.63 26.30 12.12
CA ARG A 71 7.85 25.56 12.49
C ARG A 71 7.65 24.75 13.76
N LYS A 72 7.01 25.32 14.79
CA LYS A 72 6.72 24.63 16.05
C LYS A 72 5.75 23.48 15.84
N TRP A 73 4.65 23.71 15.13
CA TRP A 73 3.66 22.68 14.79
C TRP A 73 4.30 21.53 13.98
N MET A 74 5.17 21.84 13.02
CA MET A 74 5.96 20.83 12.31
C MET A 74 6.90 20.07 13.25
N ALA A 75 7.59 20.75 14.18
CA ALA A 75 8.48 20.10 15.14
C ALA A 75 7.70 19.18 16.11
N ASP A 76 6.51 19.60 16.55
CA ASP A 76 5.64 18.80 17.40
C ASP A 76 5.13 17.56 16.65
N ILE A 77 4.80 17.67 15.36
CA ILE A 77 4.42 16.53 14.51
C ILE A 77 5.59 15.54 14.35
N VAL A 78 6.79 16.05 14.06
CA VAL A 78 7.99 15.22 13.92
C VAL A 78 8.33 14.53 15.25
N ALA A 79 8.22 15.25 16.38
CA ALA A 79 8.43 14.68 17.70
C ALA A 79 7.41 13.60 18.05
N TRP A 80 6.14 13.78 17.65
CA TRP A 80 5.09 12.79 17.83
C TRP A 80 5.35 11.52 17.02
N GLY A 81 5.65 11.63 15.72
CA GLY A 81 6.02 10.47 14.91
C GLY A 81 7.25 9.76 15.48
N ASN A 82 8.24 10.54 15.94
CA ASN A 82 9.44 9.98 16.55
C ASN A 82 9.14 9.12 17.80
N HIS A 83 8.18 9.53 18.61
CA HIS A 83 7.75 8.80 19.81
C HIS A 83 7.07 7.48 19.46
N GLN A 84 6.23 7.46 18.42
CA GLN A 84 5.52 6.25 18.00
C GLN A 84 6.48 5.17 17.49
N GLU A 85 7.53 5.55 16.76
CA GLU A 85 8.58 4.63 16.30
C GLU A 85 9.35 4.01 17.48
N ASP A 86 9.68 4.82 18.49
CA ASP A 86 10.37 4.34 19.71
C ASP A 86 9.48 3.40 20.54
N GLU A 87 8.18 3.71 20.64
CA GLU A 87 7.20 2.86 21.30
C GLU A 87 7.01 1.53 20.57
N PHE A 88 6.94 1.56 19.24
CA PHE A 88 6.89 0.37 18.40
C PHE A 88 8.08 -0.54 18.66
N TRP A 89 9.31 -0.01 18.61
CA TRP A 89 10.49 -0.86 18.80
C TRP A 89 10.63 -1.40 20.20
N ARG A 90 10.26 -0.62 21.22
CA ARG A 90 10.20 -1.10 22.61
C ARG A 90 9.20 -2.26 22.72
N TRP A 91 8.00 -2.08 22.18
CA TRP A 91 6.99 -3.12 22.13
C TRP A 91 7.49 -4.35 21.36
N PHE A 92 8.16 -4.17 20.22
CA PHE A 92 8.65 -5.29 19.42
C PHE A 92 9.68 -6.10 20.20
N VAL A 93 10.65 -5.45 20.86
CA VAL A 93 11.65 -6.13 21.70
C VAL A 93 11.01 -6.87 22.88
N GLU A 94 9.99 -6.31 23.51
CA GLU A 94 9.24 -6.98 24.58
C GLU A 94 8.49 -8.23 24.07
N ASN A 95 8.16 -8.27 22.78
CA ASN A 95 7.36 -9.31 22.15
C ASN A 95 8.15 -10.19 21.16
N GLU A 96 9.45 -9.94 20.93
CA GLU A 96 10.20 -10.58 19.84
C GLU A 96 10.26 -12.11 19.98
N GLY A 97 10.21 -12.60 21.22
CA GLY A 97 10.25 -14.02 21.54
C GLY A 97 9.04 -14.78 21.01
N ARG A 98 7.83 -14.19 21.06
CA ARG A 98 6.65 -14.87 20.52
C ARG A 98 6.71 -15.01 19.01
N PHE A 99 7.24 -14.02 18.29
CA PHE A 99 7.42 -14.10 16.84
C PHE A 99 8.52 -15.09 16.46
N TYR A 100 9.63 -15.09 17.19
CA TYR A 100 10.77 -15.96 16.90
C TYR A 100 10.42 -17.44 17.07
N ASN A 101 9.52 -17.73 18.00
CA ASN A 101 9.04 -19.08 18.28
C ASN A 101 7.93 -19.57 17.33
N LEU A 102 7.47 -18.75 16.38
CA LEU A 102 6.55 -19.18 15.31
C LEU A 102 7.25 -19.97 14.20
N ARG A 103 8.57 -20.15 14.28
CA ARG A 103 9.34 -20.94 13.33
C ARG A 103 8.74 -22.35 13.17
N PRO A 104 8.79 -22.93 11.96
CA PRO A 104 8.46 -24.34 11.79
C PRO A 104 9.33 -25.21 12.72
N VAL A 105 8.70 -26.11 13.48
CA VAL A 105 9.42 -27.00 14.41
C VAL A 105 10.03 -28.19 13.65
N GLU A 106 9.40 -28.59 12.55
CA GLU A 106 9.85 -29.57 11.57
C GLU A 106 9.52 -29.05 10.16
N ALA A 107 10.12 -29.63 9.11
CA ALA A 107 9.94 -29.20 7.72
C ALA A 107 8.47 -29.07 7.29
N ASP A 108 7.58 -29.82 7.95
CA ASP A 108 6.16 -29.93 7.61
C ASP A 108 5.23 -29.46 8.75
N ALA A 109 5.78 -28.96 9.86
CA ALA A 109 5.04 -28.54 11.04
C ALA A 109 5.13 -27.01 11.22
N PHE A 110 4.16 -26.29 10.68
CA PHE A 110 3.96 -24.88 11.00
C PHE A 110 3.54 -24.72 12.47
N ALA A 111 3.93 -23.62 13.09
CA ALA A 111 3.29 -23.17 14.32
C ALA A 111 1.76 -23.09 14.11
N ASP A 112 1.00 -23.22 15.19
CA ASP A 112 -0.47 -23.13 15.17
C ASP A 112 -0.92 -21.96 14.25
N PRO A 113 -1.66 -22.22 13.16
CA PRO A 113 -2.10 -21.17 12.23
C PRO A 113 -2.86 -20.04 12.93
N ALA A 114 -3.57 -20.34 14.02
CA ALA A 114 -4.24 -19.33 14.83
C ALA A 114 -3.24 -18.43 15.56
N ALA A 115 -2.15 -18.99 16.08
CA ALA A 115 -1.08 -18.23 16.71
C ALA A 115 -0.33 -17.35 15.71
N ILE A 116 -0.06 -17.85 14.50
CA ILE A 116 0.54 -17.04 13.42
C ILE A 116 -0.38 -15.89 13.06
N THR A 117 -1.67 -16.16 12.85
CA THR A 117 -2.66 -15.14 12.49
C THR A 117 -2.76 -14.04 13.56
N ALA A 118 -2.84 -14.43 14.84
CA ALA A 118 -2.88 -13.47 15.95
C ALA A 118 -1.61 -12.62 16.03
N ALA A 119 -0.44 -13.23 15.85
CA ALA A 119 0.83 -12.52 15.88
C ALA A 119 0.95 -11.51 14.71
N VAL A 120 0.60 -11.92 13.50
CA VAL A 120 0.60 -11.03 12.32
C VAL A 120 -0.40 -9.88 12.51
N GLN A 121 -1.60 -10.16 13.05
CA GLN A 121 -2.59 -9.12 13.32
C GLN A 121 -2.08 -8.10 14.34
N ASP A 122 -1.49 -8.55 15.44
CA ASP A 122 -0.92 -7.66 16.45
C ASP A 122 0.21 -6.80 15.89
N LEU A 123 1.13 -7.41 15.14
CA LEU A 123 2.23 -6.68 14.50
C LEU A 123 1.70 -5.63 13.52
N GLY A 124 0.68 -5.99 12.72
CA GLY A 124 0.03 -5.03 11.83
C GLY A 124 -0.64 -3.88 12.56
N GLN A 125 -1.28 -4.11 13.70
CA GLN A 125 -1.83 -3.02 14.50
C GLN A 125 -0.75 -2.04 14.98
N GLN A 126 0.44 -2.54 15.34
CA GLN A 126 1.53 -1.69 15.80
C GLN A 126 2.18 -0.92 14.65
N VAL A 127 2.43 -1.58 13.51
CA VAL A 127 2.97 -0.92 12.30
C VAL A 127 1.99 0.14 11.79
N HIS A 128 0.70 -0.19 11.66
CA HIS A 128 -0.32 0.76 11.22
C HIS A 128 -0.60 1.88 12.23
N GLY A 129 -0.22 1.68 13.51
CA GLY A 129 -0.24 2.73 14.53
C GLY A 129 0.75 3.86 14.25
N ILE A 130 1.85 3.56 13.54
CA ILE A 130 2.82 4.57 13.07
C ILE A 130 2.28 5.24 11.80
N HIS A 131 1.91 4.45 10.81
CA HIS A 131 1.27 4.96 9.60
C HIS A 131 0.38 3.89 8.95
N PRO A 132 -0.87 4.21 8.57
CA PRO A 132 -1.83 3.22 8.07
C PRO A 132 -1.42 2.54 6.76
N ASP A 133 -0.60 3.21 5.94
CA ASP A 133 -0.11 2.68 4.66
C ASP A 133 1.25 1.94 4.76
N LEU A 134 1.86 1.80 5.96
CA LEU A 134 3.07 0.99 6.10
C LEU A 134 2.73 -0.49 6.15
N GLU A 135 3.51 -1.31 5.44
CA GLU A 135 3.34 -2.77 5.44
C GLU A 135 4.56 -3.46 6.07
N PHE A 136 4.46 -4.77 6.31
CA PHE A 136 5.57 -5.56 6.84
C PHE A 136 5.57 -7.01 6.34
N GLU A 137 6.74 -7.64 6.37
CA GLU A 137 6.91 -9.09 6.21
C GLU A 137 7.73 -9.66 7.37
N LEU A 138 7.42 -10.90 7.76
CA LEU A 138 8.24 -11.69 8.68
C LEU A 138 8.94 -12.82 7.91
N GLY A 139 10.26 -12.81 7.95
CA GLY A 139 11.09 -13.95 7.57
C GLY A 139 11.44 -14.78 8.80
N PHE A 140 10.98 -16.02 8.85
CA PHE A 140 11.31 -16.92 9.95
C PHE A 140 12.75 -17.47 9.81
N PRO A 141 13.46 -17.68 10.92
CA PRO A 141 14.80 -18.28 10.90
C PRO A 141 14.76 -19.68 10.28
N GLY A 142 15.69 -19.97 9.36
CA GLY A 142 15.74 -21.23 8.62
C GLY A 142 16.28 -22.41 9.45
N ALA A 143 17.18 -22.14 10.39
CA ALA A 143 17.75 -23.10 11.32
C ALA A 143 17.79 -22.56 12.77
N PRO A 144 17.92 -23.44 13.78
CA PRO A 144 18.15 -23.01 15.16
C PRO A 144 19.43 -22.15 15.27
N GLY A 145 19.29 -20.92 15.76
CA GLY A 145 20.40 -19.97 15.89
C GLY A 145 20.45 -18.92 14.78
N ASP A 146 19.71 -19.11 13.68
CA ASP A 146 19.53 -18.06 12.68
C ASP A 146 18.67 -16.93 13.25
N LYS A 147 18.88 -15.72 12.72
CA LYS A 147 18.01 -14.59 12.97
C LYS A 147 16.76 -14.66 12.10
N GLY A 148 15.63 -14.24 12.67
CA GLY A 148 14.46 -13.86 11.89
C GLY A 148 14.69 -12.52 11.19
N LYS A 149 13.81 -12.18 10.26
CA LYS A 149 13.82 -10.90 9.53
C LYS A 149 12.49 -10.20 9.72
N ILE A 150 12.51 -8.93 10.10
CA ILE A 150 11.36 -8.05 9.95
C ILE A 150 11.66 -7.08 8.82
N ILE A 151 10.84 -7.12 7.79
CA ILE A 151 10.94 -6.22 6.64
C ILE A 151 9.84 -5.18 6.81
N ILE A 152 10.20 -3.89 6.82
CA ILE A 152 9.23 -2.80 6.75
C ILE A 152 9.12 -2.36 5.30
N SER A 153 7.91 -2.42 4.76
CA SER A 153 7.57 -2.23 3.36
C SER A 153 6.85 -0.89 3.16
N ALA A 154 7.08 -0.26 2.02
CA ALA A 154 6.38 0.94 1.59
C ALA A 154 5.10 0.60 0.80
N GLY A 155 4.79 -0.68 0.61
CA GLY A 155 3.59 -1.12 -0.13
C GLY A 155 3.63 -0.69 -1.60
N GLY A 156 4.82 -0.50 -2.17
CA GLY A 156 4.98 0.04 -3.53
C GLY A 156 4.69 1.54 -3.65
N MET A 157 4.58 2.28 -2.55
CA MET A 157 4.20 3.70 -2.55
C MET A 157 5.42 4.59 -2.28
N GLU A 158 5.83 5.38 -3.27
CA GLU A 158 7.01 6.24 -3.19
C GLU A 158 7.03 7.14 -1.94
N ARG A 159 5.89 7.74 -1.59
CA ARG A 159 5.76 8.60 -0.40
C ARG A 159 6.01 7.88 0.93
N MET A 160 5.88 6.54 0.95
CA MET A 160 6.01 5.72 2.15
C MET A 160 7.45 5.25 2.40
N VAL A 161 8.34 5.39 1.41
CA VAL A 161 9.75 4.98 1.53
C VAL A 161 10.44 5.68 2.69
N ALA A 162 10.25 7.00 2.83
CA ALA A 162 10.85 7.77 3.92
C ALA A 162 10.36 7.34 5.31
N PHE A 163 9.11 6.90 5.43
CA PHE A 163 8.56 6.39 6.70
C PHE A 163 9.13 5.02 7.04
N ALA A 164 9.27 4.12 6.05
CA ALA A 164 9.93 2.83 6.24
C ALA A 164 11.40 3.01 6.66
N GLU A 165 12.12 3.92 6.00
CA GLU A 165 13.51 4.27 6.34
C GLU A 165 13.63 4.88 7.73
N ALA A 166 12.76 5.82 8.11
CA ALA A 166 12.77 6.41 9.44
C ALA A 166 12.51 5.38 10.55
N LEU A 167 11.49 4.53 10.35
CA LEU A 167 11.17 3.47 11.31
C LEU A 167 12.33 2.50 11.48
N THR A 168 12.86 1.96 10.38
CA THR A 168 13.96 0.98 10.44
C THR A 168 15.26 1.56 10.99
N ALA A 169 15.58 2.83 10.70
CA ALA A 169 16.77 3.50 11.23
C ALA A 169 16.79 3.62 12.77
N LYS A 170 15.63 3.55 13.42
CA LYS A 170 15.50 3.56 14.88
C LYS A 170 15.51 2.20 15.54
N ALA A 171 15.57 1.13 14.75
CA ALA A 171 15.53 -0.19 15.32
C ALA A 171 16.73 -0.42 16.26
N PRO A 172 16.50 -0.91 17.49
CA PRO A 172 17.58 -1.30 18.36
C PRO A 172 18.31 -2.53 17.79
N ALA A 173 19.57 -2.71 18.16
CA ALA A 173 20.26 -3.95 17.86
C ALA A 173 19.57 -5.12 18.58
N MET A 174 19.25 -6.18 17.83
CA MET A 174 18.56 -7.37 18.34
C MET A 174 19.37 -8.63 18.05
N GLU A 175 19.43 -9.53 19.02
CA GLU A 175 20.15 -10.79 18.89
C GLU A 175 19.44 -11.76 17.93
N ARG A 176 18.11 -11.72 17.89
CA ARG A 176 17.26 -12.69 17.18
C ARG A 176 16.69 -12.20 15.86
N TRP A 177 16.81 -10.92 15.56
CA TRP A 177 16.16 -10.29 14.42
C TRP A 177 17.10 -9.39 13.65
N ASP A 178 16.99 -9.46 12.33
CA ASP A 178 17.49 -8.44 11.42
C ASP A 178 16.32 -7.58 10.95
N VAL A 179 16.55 -6.28 10.91
CA VAL A 179 15.57 -5.29 10.46
C VAL A 179 15.99 -4.84 9.08
N ILE A 180 15.07 -4.96 8.13
CA ILE A 180 15.34 -4.70 6.72
C ILE A 180 14.37 -3.63 6.23
N THR A 181 14.91 -2.63 5.55
CA THR A 181 14.14 -1.55 4.94
C THR A 181 13.82 -1.89 3.49
N LEU A 182 12.54 -1.96 3.17
CA LEU A 182 12.00 -2.40 1.88
C LEU A 182 12.36 -3.85 1.53
N LYS A 183 11.54 -4.48 0.68
CA LYS A 183 11.80 -5.88 0.28
C LYS A 183 13.07 -5.97 -0.58
N PRO A 184 14.08 -6.76 -0.18
CA PRO A 184 15.28 -6.95 -0.98
C PRO A 184 14.99 -7.85 -2.18
N ARG A 185 15.85 -7.81 -3.20
CA ARG A 185 15.86 -8.81 -4.29
C ARG A 185 16.08 -10.21 -3.68
N LYS A 186 15.11 -11.10 -3.89
CA LYS A 186 15.18 -12.53 -3.51
C LYS A 186 15.49 -13.43 -4.71
N GLY A 187 15.32 -12.91 -5.93
CA GLY A 187 15.41 -13.67 -7.17
C GLY A 187 14.07 -14.30 -7.54
N LEU A 188 14.05 -14.99 -8.69
CA LEU A 188 12.86 -15.68 -9.16
C LEU A 188 12.63 -16.96 -8.35
N VAL A 189 11.46 -17.06 -7.72
CA VAL A 189 10.95 -18.32 -7.19
C VAL A 189 10.05 -19.01 -8.23
N PRO A 190 9.96 -20.34 -8.27
CA PRO A 190 9.12 -21.02 -9.28
C PRO A 190 7.62 -20.78 -9.09
N ARG A 191 7.18 -20.53 -7.84
CA ARG A 191 5.77 -20.41 -7.47
C ARG A 191 5.60 -19.38 -6.36
N VAL A 192 4.48 -18.67 -6.40
CA VAL A 192 4.03 -17.78 -5.32
C VAL A 192 2.62 -18.14 -4.90
N MET A 193 2.34 -17.95 -3.61
CA MET A 193 1.01 -18.13 -3.03
C MET A 193 0.36 -16.78 -2.78
N HIS A 194 -0.89 -16.61 -3.20
CA HIS A 194 -1.70 -15.44 -2.89
C HIS A 194 -3.15 -15.88 -2.64
N ASN A 195 -3.70 -15.54 -1.46
CA ASN A 195 -5.07 -15.91 -1.05
C ASN A 195 -5.42 -17.41 -1.23
N GLY A 196 -4.47 -18.29 -0.93
CA GLY A 196 -4.67 -19.74 -1.06
C GLY A 196 -4.62 -20.28 -2.50
N GLN A 197 -4.33 -19.41 -3.48
CA GLN A 197 -4.09 -19.79 -4.86
C GLN A 197 -2.59 -19.77 -5.15
N GLU A 198 -2.15 -20.71 -5.96
CA GLU A 198 -0.76 -20.85 -6.38
C GLU A 198 -0.61 -20.36 -7.82
N PHE A 199 0.43 -19.56 -8.06
CA PHE A 199 0.75 -19.00 -9.37
C PHE A 199 2.17 -19.38 -9.74
N ALA A 200 2.35 -20.07 -10.87
CA ALA A 200 3.66 -20.52 -11.32
C ALA A 200 4.33 -19.44 -12.18
N ALA A 201 5.64 -19.24 -12.05
CA ALA A 201 6.35 -18.16 -12.73
C ALA A 201 6.26 -18.28 -14.27
N GLU A 202 6.16 -19.51 -14.77
CA GLU A 202 6.11 -19.82 -16.20
C GLU A 202 4.79 -19.38 -16.86
N THR A 203 3.74 -19.13 -16.06
CA THR A 203 2.46 -18.59 -16.55
C THR A 203 2.49 -17.07 -16.74
N PHE A 204 3.66 -16.45 -16.56
CA PHE A 204 3.89 -15.02 -16.74
C PHE A 204 5.01 -14.79 -17.75
N ALA A 205 4.82 -13.79 -18.60
CA ALA A 205 5.84 -13.23 -19.46
C ALA A 205 5.80 -11.70 -19.34
N TYR A 206 6.87 -11.02 -19.72
CA TYR A 206 6.92 -9.57 -19.67
C TYR A 206 7.49 -8.96 -20.95
N ARG A 207 7.21 -7.68 -21.14
CA ARG A 207 7.91 -6.82 -22.10
C ARG A 207 8.09 -5.43 -21.50
N PHE A 208 9.30 -4.90 -21.55
CA PHE A 208 9.52 -3.48 -21.27
C PHE A 208 9.12 -2.59 -22.44
N GLY A 209 8.40 -1.51 -22.14
CA GLY A 209 8.19 -0.39 -23.03
C GLY A 209 9.44 0.49 -23.18
N PRO A 210 9.36 1.57 -23.99
CA PRO A 210 10.39 2.59 -24.01
C PRO A 210 10.45 3.32 -22.67
N ALA A 211 11.66 3.69 -22.24
CA ALA A 211 11.85 4.48 -21.03
C ALA A 211 11.09 5.82 -21.13
N GLN A 212 10.45 6.20 -20.04
CA GLN A 212 9.75 7.48 -19.90
C GLN A 212 10.76 8.61 -19.63
N GLU A 213 10.30 9.86 -19.68
CA GLU A 213 11.16 11.04 -19.46
C GLU A 213 11.83 11.06 -18.08
N ASP A 214 11.19 10.48 -17.07
CA ASP A 214 11.71 10.32 -15.71
C ASP A 214 12.67 9.12 -15.57
N GLY A 215 12.93 8.39 -16.65
CA GLY A 215 13.79 7.21 -16.68
C GLY A 215 13.13 5.91 -16.23
N LYS A 216 11.84 5.94 -15.82
CA LYS A 216 11.10 4.73 -15.46
C LYS A 216 10.79 3.89 -16.69
N LEU A 217 10.80 2.57 -16.52
CA LEU A 217 10.51 1.58 -17.56
C LEU A 217 9.08 1.06 -17.39
N PRO A 218 8.13 1.44 -18.28
CA PRO A 218 6.83 0.78 -18.32
C PRO A 218 7.01 -0.71 -18.61
N ILE A 219 6.14 -1.53 -18.03
CA ILE A 219 6.21 -2.98 -18.20
C ILE A 219 4.80 -3.53 -18.46
N ASP A 220 4.70 -4.32 -19.52
CA ASP A 220 3.54 -5.14 -19.78
C ASP A 220 3.82 -6.54 -19.23
N ILE A 221 2.93 -7.06 -18.39
CA ILE A 221 2.97 -8.41 -17.85
C ILE A 221 1.82 -9.20 -18.48
N TYR A 222 2.17 -10.28 -19.16
CA TYR A 222 1.26 -11.18 -19.84
C TYR A 222 1.00 -12.41 -18.97
N CYS A 223 -0.26 -12.66 -18.63
CA CYS A 223 -0.65 -13.69 -17.68
C CYS A 223 -1.55 -14.75 -18.34
N GLU A 224 -1.26 -16.04 -18.14
CA GLU A 224 -2.20 -17.09 -18.52
C GLU A 224 -3.46 -17.01 -17.65
N GLY A 225 -4.63 -17.23 -18.27
CA GLY A 225 -5.90 -17.20 -17.55
C GLY A 225 -6.39 -15.80 -17.13
N HIS A 226 -5.80 -14.72 -17.68
CA HIS A 226 -6.25 -13.35 -17.41
C HIS A 226 -7.66 -13.09 -17.96
N THR A 227 -8.62 -12.94 -17.06
CA THR A 227 -10.01 -12.53 -17.31
C THR A 227 -10.41 -11.46 -16.30
N PRO A 228 -11.55 -10.75 -16.46
CA PRO A 228 -12.02 -9.80 -15.46
C PRO A 228 -12.15 -10.38 -14.04
N GLU A 229 -12.45 -11.67 -13.92
CA GLU A 229 -12.63 -12.36 -12.64
C GLU A 229 -11.30 -12.76 -11.97
N THR A 230 -10.23 -12.93 -12.75
CA THR A 230 -8.91 -13.36 -12.26
C THR A 230 -7.88 -12.23 -12.22
N ALA A 231 -8.20 -11.07 -12.81
CA ALA A 231 -7.30 -9.93 -12.96
C ALA A 231 -6.66 -9.49 -11.64
N ASP A 232 -7.44 -9.34 -10.57
CA ASP A 232 -6.94 -8.90 -9.27
C ASP A 232 -5.93 -9.91 -8.67
N ALA A 233 -6.24 -11.21 -8.72
CA ALA A 233 -5.38 -12.25 -8.16
C ALA A 233 -4.07 -12.40 -8.95
N LEU A 234 -4.15 -12.35 -10.29
CA LEU A 234 -2.99 -12.40 -11.17
C LEU A 234 -2.12 -11.13 -11.03
N GLY A 235 -2.74 -9.96 -10.90
CA GLY A 235 -2.06 -8.70 -10.64
C GLY A 235 -1.27 -8.77 -9.33
N SER A 236 -1.91 -9.21 -8.24
CA SER A 236 -1.24 -9.41 -6.96
C SER A 236 -0.08 -10.41 -7.03
N ALA A 237 -0.26 -11.55 -7.71
CA ALA A 237 0.82 -12.51 -7.90
C ALA A 237 1.99 -11.93 -8.71
N ALA A 238 1.70 -11.16 -9.76
CA ALA A 238 2.71 -10.48 -10.56
C ALA A 238 3.48 -9.43 -9.73
N PHE A 239 2.82 -8.67 -8.85
CA PHE A 239 3.51 -7.77 -7.93
C PHE A 239 4.46 -8.50 -6.98
N ILE A 240 4.04 -9.65 -6.43
CA ILE A 240 4.92 -10.50 -5.61
C ILE A 240 6.16 -10.94 -6.40
N TYR A 241 5.98 -11.32 -7.68
CA TYR A 241 7.11 -11.64 -8.56
C TYR A 241 8.02 -10.44 -8.82
N LEU A 242 7.46 -9.26 -9.13
CA LEU A 242 8.24 -8.05 -9.38
C LEU A 242 9.07 -7.67 -8.15
N ASP A 243 8.46 -7.62 -6.96
CA ASP A 243 9.15 -7.35 -5.70
C ASP A 243 10.24 -8.39 -5.41
N GLY A 244 9.96 -9.68 -5.67
CA GLY A 244 10.94 -10.74 -5.47
C GLY A 244 12.14 -10.65 -6.42
N ILE A 245 11.90 -10.35 -7.69
CA ILE A 245 12.94 -10.33 -8.74
C ILE A 245 13.75 -9.03 -8.71
N LEU A 246 13.08 -7.89 -8.60
CA LEU A 246 13.68 -6.55 -8.70
C LEU A 246 13.92 -5.89 -7.35
N GLY A 247 13.22 -6.32 -6.29
CA GLY A 247 13.23 -5.63 -5.01
C GLY A 247 12.29 -4.43 -5.05
N GLU A 248 11.67 -4.13 -3.91
CA GLU A 248 10.63 -3.09 -3.82
C GLU A 248 11.15 -1.70 -4.23
N ARG A 249 12.40 -1.36 -3.87
CA ARG A 249 12.99 -0.05 -4.24
C ARG A 249 13.07 0.13 -5.75
N ASP A 250 13.57 -0.87 -6.48
CA ASP A 250 13.68 -0.77 -7.94
C ASP A 250 12.31 -0.81 -8.62
N VAL A 251 11.33 -1.51 -8.05
CA VAL A 251 9.94 -1.44 -8.52
C VAL A 251 9.40 -0.01 -8.37
N ILE A 252 9.52 0.61 -7.19
CA ILE A 252 8.99 1.96 -6.92
C ILE A 252 9.64 3.03 -7.82
N PHE A 253 10.97 3.01 -7.92
CA PHE A 253 11.72 4.09 -8.56
C PHE A 253 12.10 3.82 -10.01
N GLY A 254 12.12 2.56 -10.45
CA GLY A 254 12.58 2.18 -11.78
C GLY A 254 11.49 1.66 -12.71
N ILE A 255 10.37 1.18 -12.19
CA ILE A 255 9.25 0.69 -13.00
C ILE A 255 8.20 1.79 -13.14
N GLY A 256 7.75 1.99 -14.39
CA GLY A 256 6.72 2.96 -14.74
C GLY A 256 5.33 2.34 -14.62
N VAL A 257 4.48 2.63 -15.61
CA VAL A 257 3.15 2.00 -15.69
C VAL A 257 3.30 0.49 -15.84
N ILE A 258 2.58 -0.25 -15.00
CA ILE A 258 2.48 -1.71 -15.05
C ILE A 258 1.12 -2.05 -15.65
N GLN A 259 1.11 -2.82 -16.74
CA GLN A 259 -0.11 -3.30 -17.38
C GLN A 259 -0.19 -4.81 -17.30
N PHE A 260 -1.36 -5.34 -16.94
CA PHE A 260 -1.64 -6.77 -16.95
C PHE A 260 -2.49 -7.11 -18.17
N LEU A 261 -2.01 -8.05 -18.99
CA LEU A 261 -2.59 -8.39 -20.27
C LEU A 261 -2.77 -9.92 -20.39
N PRO A 262 -3.73 -10.40 -21.21
CA PRO A 262 -3.85 -11.82 -21.52
C PRO A 262 -2.60 -12.38 -22.20
N MET A 263 -2.18 -13.59 -21.81
CA MET A 263 -1.05 -14.30 -22.46
C MET A 263 -1.25 -14.47 -23.97
N ALA A 264 -2.50 -14.56 -24.44
CA ALA A 264 -2.82 -14.65 -25.86
C ALA A 264 -2.41 -13.40 -26.65
N ASP A 265 -2.32 -12.24 -25.99
CA ASP A 265 -1.94 -10.95 -26.59
C ASP A 265 -0.43 -10.71 -26.51
N ARG A 266 0.35 -11.68 -26.01
CA ARG A 266 1.79 -11.53 -25.90
C ARG A 266 2.43 -11.35 -27.27
N PRO A 267 3.31 -10.36 -27.44
CA PRO A 267 4.04 -10.20 -28.67
C PRO A 267 5.24 -11.17 -28.72
N PRO A 268 5.81 -11.45 -29.90
CA PRO A 268 6.92 -12.40 -30.05
C PRO A 268 8.18 -12.04 -29.24
N GLU A 269 8.38 -10.75 -28.94
CA GLU A 269 9.51 -10.25 -28.16
C GLU A 269 9.32 -10.35 -26.64
N ALA A 270 8.15 -10.77 -26.14
CA ALA A 270 7.93 -10.97 -24.72
C ALA A 270 8.85 -12.07 -24.17
N ARG A 271 9.34 -11.86 -22.95
CA ARG A 271 10.36 -12.69 -22.29
C ARG A 271 9.84 -13.35 -21.01
N PRO A 272 10.38 -14.50 -20.60
CA PRO A 272 10.05 -15.11 -19.32
C PRO A 272 10.57 -14.26 -18.16
N LEU A 273 9.91 -14.31 -17.00
CA LEU A 273 10.32 -13.56 -15.81
C LEU A 273 11.76 -13.83 -15.35
N SER A 274 12.37 -14.96 -15.75
CA SER A 274 13.78 -15.28 -15.45
C SER A 274 14.77 -14.25 -16.01
N ASP A 275 14.40 -13.55 -17.08
CA ASP A 275 15.28 -12.60 -17.76
C ASP A 275 15.11 -11.17 -17.20
N LEU A 276 14.09 -10.94 -16.37
CA LEU A 276 13.60 -9.62 -15.97
C LEU A 276 14.68 -8.79 -15.27
N ALA A 277 15.33 -9.34 -14.24
CA ALA A 277 16.35 -8.59 -13.48
C ALA A 277 17.54 -8.17 -14.35
N ALA A 278 18.06 -9.10 -15.15
CA ALA A 278 19.21 -8.84 -16.01
C ALA A 278 18.88 -7.78 -17.08
N GLU A 279 17.69 -7.85 -17.67
CA GLU A 279 17.26 -6.86 -18.65
C GLU A 279 17.01 -5.49 -18.01
N PHE A 280 16.33 -5.44 -16.86
CA PHE A 280 16.10 -4.21 -16.11
C PHE A 280 17.43 -3.51 -15.80
N ASP A 281 18.40 -4.23 -15.25
CA ASP A 281 19.71 -3.69 -14.89
C ASP A 281 20.49 -3.20 -16.12
N SER A 282 20.32 -3.83 -17.29
CA SER A 282 20.95 -3.40 -18.55
C SER A 282 20.36 -2.12 -19.15
N ARG A 283 19.10 -1.83 -18.83
CA ARG A 283 18.35 -0.67 -19.36
C ARG A 283 18.34 0.51 -18.41
N ARG A 284 18.62 0.28 -17.13
CA ARG A 284 18.73 1.35 -16.14
C ARG A 284 19.92 2.26 -16.51
N PRO A 285 19.74 3.60 -16.53
CA PRO A 285 20.87 4.51 -16.58
C PRO A 285 21.85 4.14 -15.45
N ALA A 286 23.16 4.18 -15.69
CA ALA A 286 24.15 3.91 -14.66
C ALA A 286 23.77 4.64 -13.36
N ALA A 287 23.72 3.88 -12.25
CA ALA A 287 23.04 4.28 -11.02
C ALA A 287 23.33 5.73 -10.62
N ASP A 288 22.28 6.44 -10.24
CA ASP A 288 22.41 7.69 -9.51
C ASP A 288 23.33 7.46 -8.30
N PRO A 289 24.41 8.24 -8.11
CA PRO A 289 25.31 8.10 -6.95
C PRO A 289 24.60 8.13 -5.59
N ARG A 290 23.35 8.62 -5.53
CA ARG A 290 22.51 8.64 -4.32
C ARG A 290 21.94 7.28 -3.89
N THR A 291 21.95 6.25 -4.76
CA THR A 291 21.45 4.89 -4.44
C THR A 291 22.56 3.88 -4.14
N ALA A 292 23.84 4.30 -4.15
CA ALA A 292 25.00 3.44 -3.94
C ALA A 292 25.34 3.13 -2.46
N ALA A 293 24.36 3.20 -1.55
CA ALA A 293 24.55 2.87 -0.14
C ALA A 293 23.81 1.57 0.20
N ASP A 294 24.43 0.44 -0.15
CA ASP A 294 24.47 -0.76 0.72
C ASP A 294 25.42 -1.80 0.10
N PRO A 295 26.66 -1.94 0.60
CA PRO A 295 27.41 -3.16 0.42
C PRO A 295 26.93 -4.21 1.44
N ALA A 296 26.92 -5.46 0.96
CA ALA A 296 26.52 -6.70 1.63
C ALA A 296 27.06 -6.91 3.06
#